data_AF-A0A9N9G085-F1
#
_entry.id   AF-A0A9N9G085-F1
#
_cell.length_a   1.000
_cell.length_b   1.000
_cell.length_c   1.000
_cell.angle_alpha   90.00
_cell.angle_beta   90.00
_cell.angle_gamma   90.00
#
_symmetry.space_group_name_H-M   'P 1'
#
loop_
_entity.id
_entity.type
_entity.pdbx_description
1 polymer ?
#
loop_
_entity_poly.entity_id
_entity_poly.type
_entity_poly.pdbx_seq_one_letter_code
_entity_poly.pdbx_strand_id
1 'polypeptide(L)'
;MSQIRMYKNPVLIKVKSEKEIDDKEAVQSIKMYLKSDATEALPQKKLDNLKKLQRFLSRSNKLKSDSEGNIIPIAINMFLCNVANLRLN
;
A
#
# COMPACT_ATOMS: atom_id res chain seq x y z
N MET A 1 -18.77 1.24 -23.24
CA MET A 1 -17.48 1.40 -23.96
C MET A 1 -16.60 2.34 -23.15
N SER A 2 -15.39 1.92 -22.74
CA SER A 2 -14.46 2.76 -21.97
C SER A 2 -13.45 3.41 -22.93
N GLN A 3 -13.41 4.75 -22.99
CA GLN A 3 -12.43 5.49 -23.79
C GLN A 3 -11.11 5.60 -23.01
N ILE A 4 -10.01 5.13 -23.60
CA ILE A 4 -8.66 5.34 -23.07
C ILE A 4 -8.32 6.82 -23.24
N ARG A 5 -8.15 7.55 -22.13
CA ARG A 5 -7.67 8.94 -22.15
C ARG A 5 -6.16 8.93 -22.36
N MET A 6 -5.70 9.31 -23.55
CA MET A 6 -4.28 9.59 -23.78
C MET A 6 -3.96 11.02 -23.35
N TYR A 7 -3.01 11.17 -22.43
CA TYR A 7 -2.52 12.47 -21.99
C TYR A 7 -1.61 13.08 -23.05
N LYS A 8 -1.78 14.36 -23.37
CA LYS A 8 -1.08 15.04 -24.48
C LYS A 8 0.45 15.06 -24.34
N ASN A 9 0.98 14.86 -23.13
CA ASN A 9 2.42 14.83 -22.83
C ASN A 9 2.76 13.59 -22.00
N PRO A 10 3.28 12.51 -22.61
CA PRO A 10 3.75 11.34 -21.87
C PRO A 10 5.01 11.68 -21.08
N VAL A 11 5.07 11.29 -19.82
CA VAL A 11 6.27 11.42 -18.98
C VAL A 11 7.09 10.13 -19.11
N LEU A 12 8.33 10.24 -19.57
CA LEU A 12 9.27 9.13 -19.62
C LEU A 12 9.89 8.91 -18.24
N ILE A 13 9.62 7.76 -17.63
CA ILE A 13 10.19 7.38 -16.33
C ILE A 13 11.22 6.27 -16.57
N LYS A 14 12.48 6.53 -16.22
CA LYS A 14 13.56 5.52 -16.24
C LYS A 14 13.83 5.04 -14.83
N VAL A 15 13.61 3.74 -14.59
CA VAL A 15 13.97 3.09 -13.33
C VAL A 15 15.49 3.05 -13.21
N LYS A 16 16.04 3.61 -12.12
CA LYS A 16 17.49 3.58 -11.83
C LYS A 16 17.87 2.35 -11.01
N SER A 17 17.01 1.96 -10.07
CA SER A 17 17.22 0.82 -9.17
C SER A 17 15.89 0.42 -8.54
N GLU A 18 15.71 -0.87 -8.28
CA GLU A 18 14.61 -1.41 -7.49
C GLU A 18 15.20 -2.09 -6.25
N LYS A 19 14.57 -1.87 -5.10
CA LYS A 19 14.97 -2.46 -3.84
C LYS A 19 13.71 -2.85 -3.09
N GLU A 20 13.70 -4.07 -2.55
CA GLU A 20 12.69 -4.47 -1.60
C GLU A 20 12.84 -3.64 -0.31
N ILE A 21 11.71 -3.18 0.21
CA ILE A 21 11.63 -2.47 1.48
C ILE A 21 10.87 -3.33 2.47
N ASP A 22 11.31 -3.32 3.73
CA ASP A 22 10.61 -4.03 4.78
C ASP A 22 9.36 -3.26 5.28
N ASP A 23 8.54 -3.92 6.09
CA ASP A 23 7.31 -3.34 6.63
C ASP A 23 7.56 -2.06 7.45
N LYS A 24 8.74 -1.95 8.11
CA LYS A 24 9.10 -0.79 8.94
C LYS A 24 9.47 0.41 8.07
N GLU A 25 10.27 0.20 7.04
CA GLU A 25 10.64 1.19 6.02
C GLU A 25 9.40 1.67 5.26
N ALA A 26 8.47 0.77 4.94
CA ALA A 26 7.18 1.09 4.33
C ALA A 26 6.30 1.97 5.23
N VAL A 27 6.16 1.62 6.53
CA VAL A 27 5.37 2.43 7.49
C VAL A 27 5.98 3.81 7.68
N GLN A 28 7.31 3.92 7.77
CA GLN A 28 7.99 5.21 7.86
C GLN A 28 7.78 6.07 6.61
N SER A 29 7.91 5.47 5.42
CA SER A 29 7.69 6.16 4.15
C SER A 29 6.26 6.70 4.03
N ILE A 30 5.25 5.88 4.38
CA ILE A 30 3.86 6.31 4.41
C ILE A 30 3.65 7.44 5.44
N LYS A 31 4.26 7.35 6.62
CA LYS A 31 4.14 8.38 7.67
C LYS A 31 4.74 9.71 7.22
N MET A 32 5.88 9.69 6.51
CA MET A 32 6.49 10.91 5.97
C MET A 32 5.64 11.50 4.86
N TYR A 33 5.15 10.68 3.94
CA TYR A 33 4.26 11.12 2.86
C TYR A 33 3.00 11.78 3.42
N LEU A 34 2.35 11.17 4.43
CA LEU A 34 1.15 11.72 5.07
C LEU A 34 1.35 13.06 5.79
N LYS A 35 2.59 13.44 6.07
CA LYS A 35 2.96 14.74 6.67
C LYS A 35 3.38 15.78 5.63
N SER A 36 3.50 15.38 4.37
CA SER A 36 3.93 16.26 3.29
C SER A 36 2.75 16.95 2.62
N ASP A 37 3.03 18.10 2.02
CA ASP A 37 2.05 18.90 1.26
C ASP A 37 1.56 18.14 0.00
N ALA A 38 2.27 17.09 -0.43
CA ALA A 38 1.84 16.22 -1.53
C ALA A 38 0.51 15.50 -1.25
N THR A 39 0.06 15.44 0.01
CA THR A 39 -1.24 14.89 0.38
C THR A 39 -2.42 15.71 -0.11
N GLU A 40 -2.24 17.02 -0.31
CA GLU A 40 -3.29 17.93 -0.76
C GLU A 40 -3.75 17.60 -2.19
N ALA A 41 -2.82 17.13 -3.02
CA ALA A 41 -3.11 16.71 -4.39
C ALA A 41 -3.75 15.31 -4.49
N LEU A 42 -3.81 14.55 -3.38
CA LEU A 42 -4.26 13.17 -3.38
C LEU A 42 -5.78 13.10 -3.14
N PRO A 43 -6.55 12.36 -3.97
CA PRO A 43 -7.97 12.16 -3.72
C PRO A 43 -8.22 11.54 -2.34
N GLN A 44 -9.24 12.01 -1.62
CA GLN A 44 -9.53 11.58 -0.24
C GLN A 44 -9.60 10.05 -0.08
N LYS A 45 -10.24 9.35 -1.03
CA LYS A 45 -10.33 7.87 -1.03
C LYS A 45 -8.95 7.20 -1.07
N LYS A 46 -7.98 7.78 -1.77
CA LYS A 46 -6.60 7.26 -1.84
C LYS A 46 -5.86 7.55 -0.53
N LEU A 47 -6.08 8.71 0.08
CA LEU A 47 -5.53 9.06 1.38
C LEU A 47 -6.00 8.09 2.47
N ASP A 48 -7.28 7.74 2.48
CA ASP A 48 -7.85 6.79 3.43
C ASP A 48 -7.28 5.37 3.24
N ASN A 49 -7.09 4.94 2.00
CA ASN A 49 -6.43 3.67 1.71
C ASN A 49 -4.98 3.66 2.19
N LEU A 50 -4.25 4.77 2.05
CA LEU A 50 -2.87 4.89 2.54
C LEU A 50 -2.81 4.76 4.06
N LYS A 51 -3.74 5.41 4.78
CA LYS A 51 -3.87 5.31 6.25
C LYS A 51 -4.23 3.90 6.69
N LYS A 52 -5.11 3.20 5.96
CA LYS A 52 -5.45 1.79 6.22
C LYS A 52 -4.22 0.88 6.05
N LEU A 53 -3.46 1.09 4.97
CA LEU A 53 -2.22 0.34 4.71
C LEU A 53 -1.19 0.57 5.84
N GLN A 54 -0.99 1.82 6.26
CA GLN A 54 -0.10 2.13 7.38
C GLN A 54 -0.49 1.38 8.67
N ARG A 55 -1.78 1.36 9.00
CA ARG A 55 -2.30 0.64 10.17
C ARG A 55 -2.11 -0.87 10.04
N PHE A 56 -2.33 -1.41 8.86
CA PHE A 56 -2.15 -2.84 8.58
C PHE A 56 -0.70 -3.26 8.78
N LEU A 57 0.25 -2.57 8.14
CA LEU A 57 1.67 -2.85 8.26
C LEU A 57 2.18 -2.66 9.71
N SER A 58 1.70 -1.64 10.41
CA SER A 58 2.05 -1.41 11.81
C SER A 58 1.55 -2.53 12.74
N ARG A 59 0.40 -3.14 12.44
CA ARG A 59 -0.15 -4.29 13.20
C ARG A 59 0.58 -5.58 12.87
N SER A 60 0.99 -5.77 11.61
CA SER A 60 1.78 -6.93 11.19
C SER A 60 3.12 -7.00 11.91
N ASN A 61 3.83 -5.86 12.03
CA ASN A 61 5.06 -5.79 12.81
C ASN A 61 4.87 -6.06 14.30
N LYS A 62 3.69 -5.78 14.86
CA LYS A 62 3.37 -6.06 16.27
C LYS A 62 3.05 -7.53 16.54
N LEU A 63 2.73 -8.30 15.51
CA LEU A 63 2.50 -9.76 15.58
C LEU A 63 3.79 -10.56 15.36
N LYS A 64 4.82 -9.95 14.75
CA LYS A 64 6.11 -10.60 14.48
C LYS A 64 7.05 -10.64 15.70
N SER A 65 6.74 -9.97 16.82
CA SER A 65 7.66 -9.88 17.96
C SER A 65 7.64 -11.07 18.92
N ASP A 66 6.64 -11.97 18.85
CA ASP A 66 6.42 -12.96 19.92
C ASP A 66 6.41 -14.43 19.44
N SER A 67 6.97 -14.75 18.27
CA SER A 67 7.06 -16.16 17.85
C SER A 67 8.26 -16.46 16.95
N GLU A 68 9.36 -16.85 17.59
CA GLU A 68 10.12 -17.98 17.07
C GLU A 68 9.15 -19.16 16.94
N GLY A 69 8.78 -19.51 15.70
CA GLY A 69 8.06 -20.75 15.41
C GLY A 69 6.64 -20.56 14.89
N ASN A 70 6.55 -20.36 13.57
CA ASN A 70 5.37 -20.61 12.73
C ASN A 70 4.09 -19.84 13.06
N ILE A 71 3.16 -19.82 12.10
CA ILE A 71 1.83 -19.17 12.14
C ILE A 71 1.99 -17.66 11.80
N ILE A 72 1.55 -17.10 10.66
CA ILE A 72 0.28 -17.27 9.95
C ILE A 72 0.41 -16.80 8.47
N PRO A 73 0.40 -17.69 7.46
CA PRO A 73 0.05 -17.33 6.07
C PRO A 73 -1.46 -17.06 5.87
N ILE A 74 -2.30 -17.53 6.81
CA ILE A 74 -3.77 -17.50 6.75
C ILE A 74 -4.35 -16.07 6.77
N ALA A 75 -3.75 -15.12 7.48
CA ALA A 75 -4.25 -13.74 7.57
C ALA A 75 -3.99 -12.93 6.29
N ILE A 76 -2.86 -13.16 5.62
CA ILE A 76 -2.55 -12.57 4.31
C ILE A 76 -3.52 -13.12 3.26
N ASN A 77 -3.80 -14.43 3.31
CA ASN A 77 -4.74 -15.07 2.39
C ASN A 77 -6.19 -14.57 2.62
N MET A 78 -6.60 -14.36 3.87
CA MET A 78 -7.93 -13.83 4.20
C MET A 78 -8.11 -12.35 3.78
N PHE A 79 -7.05 -11.54 3.82
CA PHE A 79 -7.08 -10.17 3.31
C PHE A 79 -7.14 -10.13 1.77
N LEU A 80 -6.35 -10.96 1.08
CA LEU A 80 -6.37 -11.06 -0.38
C LEU A 80 -7.73 -11.57 -0.89
N CYS A 81 -8.34 -12.57 -0.23
CA CYS A 81 -9.69 -13.04 -0.56
C CYS A 81 -10.76 -11.95 -0.39
N ASN A 82 -10.69 -11.13 0.67
CA ASN A 82 -11.65 -10.05 0.88
C ASN A 82 -11.46 -8.88 -0.10
N VAL A 83 -10.24 -8.59 -0.53
CA VAL A 83 -9.97 -7.57 -1.57
C VAL A 83 -10.37 -8.07 -2.97
N ALA A 84 -10.27 -9.37 -3.25
CA ALA A 84 -10.69 -9.95 -4.52
C ALA A 84 -12.22 -10.00 -4.67
N ASN A 85 -12.98 -10.26 -3.59
CA ASN A 85 -14.44 -10.31 -3.62
C ASN A 85 -15.12 -8.93 -3.77
N LEU A 86 -14.38 -7.82 -3.61
CA LEU A 86 -14.88 -6.46 -3.85
C LEU A 86 -14.81 -6.01 -5.32
N ARG A 87 -14.42 -6.91 -6.23
CA ARG A 87 -14.28 -6.64 -7.67
C ARG A 87 -15.34 -7.30 -8.56
N LEU A 88 -16.34 -7.97 -7.98
CA LEU A 88 -17.36 -8.75 -8.71
C LEU A 88 -18.82 -8.37 -8.41
N ASN A 89 -19.10 -7.25 -7.74
CA ASN A 89 -20.45 -6.66 -7.68
C ASN A 89 -20.42 -5.20 -8.11
#